data_AF-A0A933KCA1-F1
#
_entry.id   AF-A0A933KCA1-F1
#
_cell.length_a   1.000
_cell.length_b   1.000
_cell.length_c   1.000
_cell.angle_alpha   90.00
_cell.angle_beta   90.00
_cell.angle_gamma   90.00
#
_symmetry.space_group_name_H-M   'P 1'
#
loop_
_entity.id
_entity.type
_entity.pdbx_description
1 polymer ?
#
loop_
_entity_poly.entity_id
_entity_poly.type
_entity_poly.pdbx_seq_one_letter_code
_entity_poly.pdbx_strand_id
1 'polypeptide(L)'
;MSTILLLIASNLFMTAAWYGHLRYKHVELWQVILISWLIALPEYCLQVPANRWGHGRFSAFQLKILQEVITLAVFTAFAIAFLREAPRWNHAVAGAMVLGAVYFAFLPERVTAPRLAHAPAADAAPEPEPSESP
;
A
#
# COMPACT_ATOMS: atom_id res chain seq x y z
N MET A 1 9.74 -8.83 8.75
CA MET A 1 10.55 -7.58 8.83
C MET A 1 11.10 -7.13 7.47
N SER A 2 11.38 -8.06 6.54
CA SER A 2 11.96 -7.72 5.23
C SER A 2 11.13 -6.75 4.37
N THR A 3 9.79 -6.84 4.37
CA THR A 3 8.92 -5.94 3.58
C THR A 3 9.10 -4.47 3.94
N ILE A 4 9.12 -4.11 5.22
CA ILE A 4 9.21 -2.71 5.66
C ILE A 4 10.54 -2.10 5.21
N LEU A 5 11.66 -2.84 5.34
CA LEU A 5 12.97 -2.37 4.90
C LEU A 5 13.03 -2.15 3.39
N LEU A 6 12.43 -3.04 2.61
CA LEU A 6 12.35 -2.88 1.15
C LEU A 6 11.48 -1.68 0.76
N LEU A 7 10.36 -1.45 1.45
CA LEU A 7 9.49 -0.29 1.22
C LEU A 7 10.17 1.04 1.59
N ILE A 8 10.97 1.05 2.67
CA ILE A 8 11.79 2.22 3.04
C ILE A 8 12.84 2.49 1.97
N ALA A 9 13.57 1.46 1.56
CA ALA A 9 14.60 1.57 0.54
C ALA A 9 14.03 2.04 -0.81
N SER A 10 12.90 1.46 -1.27
CA SER A 10 12.21 1.94 -2.48
C SER A 10 11.81 3.41 -2.34
N ASN A 11 11.23 3.81 -1.20
CA ASN A 11 10.82 5.21 -1.03
C ASN A 11 11.96 6.23 -1.06
N LEU A 12 13.18 5.85 -0.67
CA LEU A 12 14.35 6.70 -0.83
C LEU A 12 14.65 6.98 -2.30
N PHE A 13 14.64 5.93 -3.14
CA PHE A 13 14.81 6.07 -4.59
C PHE A 13 13.65 6.85 -5.22
N MET A 14 12.41 6.57 -4.81
CA MET A 14 11.22 7.30 -5.28
C MET A 14 11.35 8.81 -5.00
N THR A 15 11.69 9.16 -3.76
CA THR A 15 11.83 10.55 -3.32
C THR A 15 12.96 11.25 -4.06
N ALA A 16 14.08 10.57 -4.28
CA ALA A 16 15.20 11.10 -5.06
C ALA A 16 14.82 11.33 -6.53
N ALA A 17 14.12 10.38 -7.15
CA ALA A 17 13.67 10.49 -8.53
C ALA A 17 12.69 11.67 -8.73
N TRP A 18 11.79 11.90 -7.77
CA TRP A 18 10.75 12.93 -7.90
C TRP A 18 11.20 14.32 -7.48
N TYR A 19 12.07 14.42 -6.46
CA TYR A 19 12.38 15.71 -5.83
C TYR A 19 13.88 16.05 -5.82
N GLY A 20 14.77 15.08 -6.04
CA GLY A 20 16.22 15.28 -6.04
C GLY A 20 16.67 16.36 -7.03
N HIS A 21 16.06 16.40 -8.21
CA HIS A 21 16.39 17.35 -9.25
C HIS A 21 15.97 18.81 -8.91
N LEU A 22 15.12 19.04 -7.91
CA LEU A 22 14.69 20.40 -7.54
C LEU A 22 15.83 21.29 -7.08
N ARG A 23 16.94 20.68 -6.62
CA ARG A 23 18.18 21.39 -6.28
C ARG A 23 19.06 21.72 -7.50
N TYR A 24 18.81 21.08 -8.64
CA TYR A 24 19.60 21.17 -9.87
C TYR A 24 18.78 21.80 -11.01
N LYS A 25 18.32 23.03 -10.80
CA LYS A 25 17.45 23.74 -11.77
C LYS A 25 18.11 24.13 -13.09
N HIS A 26 19.43 23.95 -13.21
CA HIS A 26 20.21 24.24 -14.41
C HIS A 26 20.31 23.05 -15.36
N VAL A 27 19.77 21.89 -14.99
CA VAL A 27 19.74 20.69 -15.81
C VAL A 27 18.50 20.74 -16.70
N GLU A 28 18.67 20.42 -17.99
CA GLU A 28 17.57 20.40 -18.96
C GLU A 28 16.49 19.39 -18.58
N LEU A 29 15.22 19.72 -18.86
CA LEU A 29 14.08 18.91 -18.42
C LEU A 29 14.14 17.47 -18.94
N TRP A 30 14.59 17.27 -20.18
CA TRP A 30 14.70 15.93 -20.77
C TRP A 30 15.77 15.07 -20.05
N GLN A 31 16.86 15.68 -19.58
CA GLN A 31 17.90 15.01 -18.80
C GLN A 31 17.37 14.64 -17.42
N VAL A 32 16.65 15.55 -16.77
CA VAL A 32 15.98 15.29 -15.50
C VAL A 32 15.03 14.10 -15.63
N ILE A 33 14.17 14.08 -16.64
CA ILE A 33 13.22 12.99 -16.87
C ILE A 33 13.96 11.65 -17.03
N LEU A 34 15.02 11.61 -17.84
CA LEU A 34 15.78 10.39 -18.09
C LEU A 34 16.52 9.90 -16.84
N ILE A 35 17.13 10.81 -16.08
CA ILE A 35 17.82 10.47 -14.82
C ILE A 35 16.82 9.98 -13.79
N SER A 36 15.69 10.67 -13.61
CA SER A 36 14.61 10.26 -12.69
C SER A 36 14.07 8.88 -13.05
N TRP A 37 13.93 8.58 -14.35
CA TRP A 37 13.53 7.25 -14.82
C TRP A 37 14.56 6.17 -14.46
N LEU A 38 15.86 6.44 -14.65
CA LEU A 38 16.93 5.51 -14.25
C LEU A 38 16.96 5.26 -12.74
N ILE A 39 16.64 6.26 -11.93
CA ILE A 39 16.54 6.13 -10.46
C ILE A 39 15.28 5.37 -10.05
N ALA A 40 14.17 5.49 -10.80
CA ALA A 40 12.93 4.77 -10.53
C ALA A 40 13.04 3.26 -10.82
N LEU A 41 13.95 2.82 -11.69
CA LEU A 41 14.13 1.40 -11.99
C LEU A 41 14.51 0.55 -10.75
N PRO A 42 15.56 0.87 -9.97
CA PRO A 42 15.88 0.14 -8.74
C PRO A 42 14.79 0.27 -7.67
N GLU A 43 14.06 1.39 -7.63
CA GLU A 43 12.89 1.54 -6.76
C GLU A 43 11.87 0.43 -7.04
N TYR A 44 11.49 0.25 -8.31
CA TYR A 44 10.55 -0.79 -8.73
C TYR A 44 11.06 -2.20 -8.40
N CYS A 45 12.36 -2.45 -8.56
CA CYS A 45 12.98 -3.73 -8.20
C CYS A 45 12.86 -4.07 -6.71
N LEU A 46 12.70 -3.08 -5.83
CA LEU A 46 12.49 -3.28 -4.39
C LEU A 46 11.01 -3.33 -4.03
N GLN A 47 10.22 -2.46 -4.64
CA GLN A 47 8.79 -2.28 -4.39
C GLN A 47 7.97 -3.52 -4.78
N VAL A 48 8.28 -4.14 -5.93
CA VAL A 48 7.54 -5.31 -6.41
C VAL A 48 7.75 -6.53 -5.49
N PRO A 49 8.97 -6.93 -5.11
CA PRO A 49 9.18 -7.99 -4.12
C PRO A 49 8.60 -7.67 -2.75
N ALA A 50 8.72 -6.42 -2.29
CA ALA A 50 8.16 -5.99 -1.00
C ALA A 50 6.66 -6.26 -0.93
N ASN A 51 5.93 -5.85 -1.96
CA ASN A 51 4.49 -6.06 -2.04
C ASN A 51 4.14 -7.53 -2.23
N ARG A 52 4.82 -8.26 -3.12
CA ARG A 52 4.56 -9.70 -3.33
C ARG A 52 4.79 -10.54 -2.08
N TRP A 53 5.88 -10.32 -1.37
CA TRP A 53 6.18 -11.04 -0.12
C TRP A 53 5.34 -10.55 1.05
N GLY A 54 4.98 -9.27 1.07
CA GLY A 54 4.08 -8.69 2.06
C GLY A 54 2.64 -9.21 1.93
N HIS A 55 2.19 -9.53 0.71
CA HIS A 55 0.80 -9.88 0.40
C HIS A 55 0.31 -11.23 0.97
N GLY A 56 1.14 -12.00 1.67
CA GLY A 56 0.70 -13.15 2.47
C GLY A 56 0.42 -12.82 3.94
N ARG A 57 0.89 -11.67 4.42
CA ARG A 57 0.81 -11.26 5.84
C ARG A 57 -0.06 -10.03 6.06
N PHE A 58 -0.15 -9.17 5.06
CA PHE A 58 -0.94 -7.94 5.08
C PHE A 58 -1.92 -7.95 3.90
N SER A 59 -3.10 -7.38 4.08
CA SER A 59 -4.01 -7.13 2.95
C SER A 59 -3.39 -6.11 1.99
N ALA A 60 -3.86 -6.09 0.73
CA ALA A 60 -3.41 -5.08 -0.24
C ALA A 60 -3.65 -3.65 0.27
N PHE A 61 -4.75 -3.43 1.00
CA PHE A 61 -5.09 -2.14 1.61
C PHE A 61 -4.08 -1.75 2.69
N GLN A 62 -3.77 -2.69 3.60
CA GLN A 62 -2.76 -2.47 4.65
C GLN A 62 -1.37 -2.19 4.08
N LEU A 63 -0.96 -2.91 3.03
CA LEU A 63 0.32 -2.67 2.34
C LEU A 63 0.37 -1.27 1.74
N LYS A 64 -0.71 -0.82 1.10
CA LYS A 64 -0.76 0.50 0.49
C LYS A 64 -0.67 1.60 1.54
N ILE A 65 -1.40 1.48 2.64
CA ILE A 65 -1.35 2.47 3.73
C ILE A 65 0.01 2.47 4.41
N LEU A 66 0.60 1.30 4.66
CA LEU A 66 1.96 1.21 5.19
C LEU A 66 2.96 1.93 4.27
N GLN A 67 2.81 1.75 2.96
CA GLN A 67 3.63 2.44 1.97
C GLN A 67 3.44 3.96 2.04
N GLU A 68 2.21 4.48 2.16
CA GLU A 68 1.95 5.92 2.29
C GLU A 68 2.59 6.52 3.55
N VAL A 69 2.53 5.81 4.69
CA VAL A 69 3.22 6.25 5.92
C VAL A 69 4.72 6.35 5.70
N ILE A 70 5.31 5.33 5.08
CA ILE A 70 6.74 5.30 4.79
C ILE A 70 7.11 6.43 3.81
N THR A 71 6.32 6.64 2.77
CA THR A 71 6.52 7.72 1.79
C THR A 71 6.55 9.07 2.47
N LEU A 72 5.57 9.38 3.32
CA LEU A 72 5.50 10.67 3.99
C LEU A 72 6.62 10.86 5.01
N ALA A 73 7.00 9.80 5.74
CA ALA A 73 8.13 9.85 6.67
C ALA A 73 9.46 10.11 5.93
N VAL A 74 9.73 9.37 4.86
CA VAL A 74 10.93 9.52 4.03
C VAL A 74 10.94 10.89 3.37
N PHE A 75 9.82 11.34 2.80
CA PHE A 75 9.69 12.65 2.19
C PHE A 75 9.93 13.78 3.21
N THR A 76 9.37 13.68 4.41
CA THR A 76 9.58 14.68 5.47
C THR A 76 11.06 14.79 5.83
N ALA A 77 11.74 13.65 6.02
CA ALA A 77 13.18 13.63 6.28
C ALA A 77 13.97 14.25 5.11
N PHE A 78 13.61 13.93 3.87
CA PHE A 78 14.22 14.47 2.67
C PHE A 78 14.01 15.99 2.54
N ALA A 79 12.80 16.49 2.78
CA ALA A 79 12.48 17.92 2.71
C ALA A 79 13.34 18.73 3.70
N ILE A 80 13.50 18.22 4.92
CA ILE A 80 14.32 18.86 5.97
C ILE A 80 15.81 18.78 5.61
N ALA A 81 16.31 17.58 5.27
CA ALA A 81 17.75 17.35 5.11
C ALA A 81 18.30 17.84 3.75
N PHE A 82 17.57 17.59 2.66
CA PHE A 82 18.02 17.84 1.30
C PHE A 82 17.52 19.18 0.73
N LEU A 83 16.23 19.48 0.89
CA LEU A 83 15.62 20.74 0.41
C LEU A 83 15.78 21.90 1.41
N ARG A 84 16.12 21.61 2.67
CA ARG A 84 16.21 22.58 3.77
C ARG A 84 14.93 23.35 4.03
N GLU A 85 13.79 22.68 3.85
CA GLU A 85 12.49 23.24 4.20
C GLU A 85 12.23 23.06 5.71
N ALA A 86 11.94 24.17 6.39
CA ALA A 86 11.61 24.13 7.81
C ALA A 86 10.19 23.57 8.00
N PRO A 87 10.00 22.53 8.85
CA PRO A 87 8.68 22.00 9.13
C PRO A 87 7.84 23.06 9.84
N ARG A 88 6.67 23.36 9.28
CA ARG A 88 5.71 24.30 9.85
C ARG A 88 4.70 23.56 10.72
N TRP A 89 4.07 24.27 11.65
CA TRP A 89 3.08 23.68 12.56
C TRP A 89 1.94 22.97 11.83
N ASN A 90 1.51 23.51 10.68
CA ASN A 90 0.45 22.92 9.87
C ASN A 90 0.88 21.61 9.20
N HIS A 91 2.17 21.41 8.92
CA HIS A 91 2.69 20.12 8.44
C HIS A 91 2.63 19.05 9.53
N ALA A 92 2.86 19.43 10.80
CA ALA A 92 2.71 18.51 11.93
C ALA A 92 1.24 18.09 12.14
N VAL A 93 0.31 19.04 12.02
CA VAL A 93 -1.14 18.74 12.08
C VAL A 93 -1.57 17.83 10.94
N ALA A 94 -1.12 18.10 9.71
CA ALA A 94 -1.37 17.22 8.57
C ALA A 94 -0.81 15.80 8.81
N GLY A 95 0.40 15.69 9.35
CA GLY A 95 1.00 14.41 9.73
C GLY A 95 0.16 13.65 10.76
N ALA A 96 -0.36 14.34 11.78
CA ALA A 96 -1.25 13.74 12.78
C ALA A 96 -2.56 13.23 12.15
N MET A 97 -3.14 13.97 11.19
CA MET A 97 -4.34 13.51 10.47
C MET A 97 -4.08 12.25 9.66
N VAL A 98 -2.90 12.14 9.01
CA VAL A 98 -2.52 10.93 8.28
C VAL A 98 -2.35 9.74 9.23
N LEU A 99 -1.71 9.94 10.39
CA LEU A 99 -1.63 8.89 11.42
C LEU A 99 -3.03 8.44 11.88
N GLY A 100 -3.99 9.36 12.00
CA GLY A 100 -5.39 9.04 12.22
C GLY A 100 -5.97 8.14 11.13
N ALA A 101 -5.77 8.49 9.85
CA ALA A 101 -6.22 7.66 8.73
C ALA A 101 -5.62 6.25 8.75
N VAL A 102 -4.33 6.13 9.12
CA VAL A 102 -3.66 4.84 9.31
C VAL A 102 -4.34 4.06 10.42
N TYR A 103 -4.57 4.67 11.59
CA TYR A 103 -5.27 4.00 12.70
C TYR A 103 -6.62 3.42 12.26
N PHE A 104 -7.45 4.21 11.56
CA PHE A 104 -8.76 3.76 11.10
C PHE A 104 -8.67 2.61 10.10
N ALA A 105 -7.68 2.64 9.20
CA ALA A 105 -7.50 1.60 8.21
C ALA A 105 -7.04 0.25 8.78
N PHE A 106 -6.46 0.25 9.98
CA PHE A 106 -6.03 -0.95 10.69
C PHE A 106 -7.02 -1.36 11.80
N LEU A 107 -8.18 -0.70 11.94
CA LEU A 107 -9.24 -1.17 12.81
C LEU A 107 -9.68 -2.57 12.36
N PRO A 108 -9.85 -3.53 13.30
CA PRO A 108 -10.33 -4.85 12.95
C PRO A 108 -11.71 -4.71 12.32
N GLU A 109 -11.86 -5.15 11.07
CA GLU A 109 -13.17 -5.38 10.50
C GLU A 109 -13.91 -6.33 11.45
N ARG A 110 -15.08 -5.93 11.94
CA ARG A 110 -15.95 -6.87 12.64
C ARG A 110 -16.26 -7.93 11.59
N VAL A 111 -15.64 -9.09 11.73
CA VAL A 111 -15.99 -10.29 10.98
C VAL A 111 -17.48 -10.47 11.20
N THR A 112 -18.30 -10.03 10.24
CA THR A 112 -19.69 -10.39 10.21
C THR A 112 -19.64 -11.89 9.97
N ALA A 113 -19.98 -12.66 11.00
CA ALA A 113 -19.92 -14.12 10.97
C ALA A 113 -20.45 -14.63 9.63
N PRO A 114 -19.85 -15.69 9.04
CA PRO A 114 -20.39 -16.28 7.84
C PRO A 114 -21.87 -16.56 8.10
N ARG A 115 -22.74 -16.12 7.18
CA ARG A 115 -24.18 -16.34 7.21
C ARG A 115 -24.47 -17.85 7.10
N LEU A 116 -24.17 -18.59 8.16
CA LEU A 116 -24.68 -19.93 8.43
C LEU A 116 -26.02 -19.72 9.13
N ALA A 117 -27.05 -19.39 8.36
CA ALA A 117 -28.42 -19.37 8.84
C ALA A 117 -29.38 -19.60 7.67
N HIS A 118 -29.80 -20.86 7.54
CA HIS A 118 -31.07 -21.32 6.96
C HIS A 118 -31.31 -21.17 5.45
N ALA A 119 -31.01 -22.23 4.70
CA ALA A 119 -32.03 -22.80 3.82
C ALA A 119 -32.44 -24.16 4.42
N PRO A 120 -33.64 -24.30 5.00
CA PRO A 120 -34.15 -25.59 5.43
C PRO A 120 -34.43 -26.45 4.18
N ALA A 121 -34.23 -27.75 4.31
CA ALA A 121 -34.65 -28.75 3.35
C ALA A 121 -36.18 -28.72 3.19
N ALA A 122 -36.66 -28.31 2.02
CA ALA A 122 -38.02 -28.49 1.50
C ALA A 122 -37.82 -28.70 -0.01
N ASP A 123 -38.22 -29.78 -0.66
CA ASP A 123 -39.31 -30.71 -0.40
C ASP A 123 -38.87 -32.16 -0.57
N ALA A 124 -39.30 -32.99 0.37
CA ALA A 124 -39.54 -34.40 0.10
C ALA A 124 -40.72 -34.51 -0.89
N ALA A 125 -40.45 -34.81 -2.15
CA ALA A 125 -41.46 -35.41 -3.00
C ALA A 125 -41.45 -36.93 -2.75
N PRO A 126 -42.60 -37.57 -2.48
CA PRO A 126 -42.64 -39.00 -2.23
C PRO A 126 -42.37 -39.78 -3.51
N GLU A 127 -41.49 -40.77 -3.46
CA GLU A 127 -41.48 -41.86 -4.44
C GLU A 127 -42.83 -42.60 -4.40
N PRO A 128 -43.34 -43.02 -5.57
CA PRO A 128 -44.08 -44.27 -5.62
C PRO A 128 -43.54 -45.19 -6.72
N GLU A 129 -42.87 -46.24 -6.23
CA GLU A 129 -43.04 -47.67 -6.58
C GLU A 129 -42.72 -48.19 -8.00
N PRO A 130 -42.22 -49.45 -8.10
CA PRO A 130 -41.52 -49.97 -9.26
C PRO A 130 -42.49 -50.53 -10.31
N SER A 131 -42.38 -50.11 -11.56
CA SER A 131 -43.03 -50.83 -12.66
C SER A 131 -42.17 -52.05 -13.03
N GLU A 132 -42.59 -53.21 -12.52
CA GLU A 132 -42.09 -54.53 -12.89
C GLU A 132 -42.10 -54.75 -14.42
N SER A 133 -41.08 -55.49 -14.85
CA SER A 133 -40.82 -56.04 -16.18
C SER A 133 -41.97 -56.92 -16.69
N PRO A 134 -41.96 -57.28 -17.98
CA PRO A 134 -41.41 -58.59 -18.35
C PRO A 134 -40.14 -58.54 -19.21
#